data_AF-A0A6B2V2J0-F1
#
_entry.id   AF-A0A6B2V2J0-F1
#
_cell.length_a   1.000
_cell.length_b   1.000
_cell.length_c   1.000
_cell.angle_alpha   90.00
_cell.angle_beta   90.00
_cell.angle_gamma   90.00
#
_symmetry.space_group_name_H-M   'P 1'
#
loop_
_entity.id
_entity.type
_entity.pdbx_description
1 polymer ?
#
loop_
_entity_poly.entity_id
_entity_poly.type
_entity_poly.pdbx_seq_one_letter_code
_entity_poly.pdbx_strand_id
1 'polypeptide(L)'
;APETAVIVAAVMSAVASATGAALAVRDDDAYRSRLHRLALRRGLPTACSTTPGTAVIQLDGVGHDVLRDAVDRGLMPTVARWLGAGPDPAAAPPTHRLDPWRTDWSSQTGASQLAILHGTNHDVPAFRWYEKDTGEVMVCNRPSSAVELQRRAVARTGHAGLLADDGASRGNLFSGGAGESALVLTVSARRGPGTRSRAGYFAYFCDPANAVRTALSFVAEAGREIGQSVRARLRKQRPRVSRGGLYPLIRAFATVVERDVVVAAVMGDLLAGRSAVYADLVAYDEVAHHSGPRSRDAAKVLRRLDRSLALIENVAEHAPRPYRIVVLSDHGQSPGETFHARYGLTLGDLVRAGCGLPVPRRAERTRSG
;
A
#
# COMPACT_ATOMS: atom_id res chain seq x y z
N ALA A 1 29.03 4.27 -39.85
CA ALA A 1 28.74 5.71 -39.65
C ALA A 1 27.27 6.02 -39.25
N PRO A 2 26.23 5.34 -39.77
CA PRO A 2 24.85 5.59 -39.31
C PRO A 2 24.48 4.88 -37.99
N GLU A 3 25.00 3.67 -37.74
CA GLU A 3 24.71 2.93 -36.49
C GLU A 3 25.22 3.64 -35.24
N THR A 4 26.41 4.24 -35.29
CA THR A 4 26.98 4.98 -34.17
C THR A 4 26.17 6.23 -33.84
N ALA A 5 25.61 6.91 -34.85
CA ALA A 5 24.74 8.07 -34.67
C ALA A 5 23.39 7.68 -34.06
N VAL A 6 22.83 6.53 -34.44
CA VAL A 6 21.58 5.99 -33.84
C VAL A 6 21.81 5.57 -32.38
N ILE A 7 22.94 4.93 -32.08
CA ILE A 7 23.30 4.54 -30.71
C ILE A 7 23.53 5.78 -29.84
N VAL A 8 24.25 6.79 -30.35
CA VAL A 8 24.47 8.04 -29.61
C VAL A 8 23.16 8.81 -29.41
N ALA A 9 22.29 8.87 -30.42
CA ALA A 9 20.97 9.50 -30.29
C ALA A 9 20.07 8.75 -29.30
N ALA A 10 20.10 7.42 -29.29
CA ALA A 10 19.36 6.59 -28.34
C ALA A 10 19.88 6.77 -26.91
N VAL A 11 21.20 6.80 -26.72
CA VAL A 11 21.84 7.04 -25.41
C VAL A 11 21.56 8.45 -24.93
N MET A 12 21.69 9.47 -25.78
CA MET A 12 21.39 10.85 -25.43
C MET A 12 19.90 11.06 -25.14
N SER A 13 19.00 10.41 -25.88
CA SER A 13 17.56 10.44 -25.61
C SER A 13 17.20 9.71 -24.32
N ALA A 14 17.87 8.59 -24.01
CA ALA A 14 17.73 7.88 -22.75
C ALA A 14 18.28 8.69 -21.57
N VAL A 15 19.42 9.36 -21.72
CA VAL A 15 20.01 10.24 -20.70
C VAL A 15 19.19 11.50 -20.51
N ALA A 16 18.69 12.13 -21.57
CA ALA A 16 17.80 13.28 -21.50
C ALA A 16 16.44 12.90 -20.90
N SER A 17 15.90 11.72 -21.23
CA SER A 17 14.68 11.19 -20.61
C SER A 17 14.90 10.80 -19.15
N ALA A 18 16.07 10.27 -18.79
CA ALA A 18 16.43 9.95 -17.42
C ALA A 18 16.68 11.22 -16.59
N THR A 19 17.27 12.25 -17.18
CA THR A 19 17.49 13.56 -16.55
C THR A 19 16.17 14.31 -16.42
N GLY A 20 15.33 14.30 -17.46
CA GLY A 20 13.98 14.85 -17.45
C GLY A 20 13.06 14.13 -16.47
N ALA A 21 13.17 12.80 -16.35
CA ALA A 21 12.45 12.03 -15.35
C ALA A 21 13.01 12.25 -13.94
N ALA A 22 14.33 12.43 -13.75
CA ALA A 22 14.92 12.76 -12.46
C ALA A 22 14.55 14.18 -11.99
N LEU A 23 14.41 15.12 -12.94
CA LEU A 23 13.90 16.47 -12.70
C LEU A 23 12.38 16.44 -12.44
N ALA A 24 11.61 15.65 -13.18
CA ALA A 24 10.17 15.44 -12.95
C ALA A 24 9.86 14.65 -11.68
N VAL A 25 10.79 13.82 -11.19
CA VAL A 25 10.74 13.20 -9.85
C VAL A 25 10.86 14.25 -8.73
N ARG A 26 11.37 15.44 -9.05
CA ARG A 26 11.41 16.60 -8.15
C ARG A 26 10.31 17.63 -8.42
N ASP A 27 9.60 17.54 -9.55
CA ASP A 27 8.68 18.58 -10.00
C ASP A 27 7.23 18.05 -10.04
N ASP A 28 6.57 18.17 -8.89
CA ASP A 28 5.18 17.72 -8.68
C ASP A 28 4.17 18.54 -9.52
N ASP A 29 4.55 19.74 -9.99
CA ASP A 29 3.68 20.66 -10.74
C ASP A 29 3.46 20.26 -12.21
N ALA A 30 4.45 19.61 -12.83
CA ALA A 30 4.32 19.09 -14.18
C ALA A 30 3.34 17.92 -14.25
N TYR A 31 3.30 17.09 -13.20
CA TYR A 31 2.37 15.97 -13.07
C TYR A 31 0.94 16.46 -12.76
N ARG A 32 0.79 17.41 -11.82
CA ARG A 32 -0.47 18.12 -11.53
C ARG A 32 -1.08 18.74 -12.79
N SER A 33 -0.28 19.50 -13.54
CA SER A 33 -0.72 20.20 -14.77
C SER A 33 -1.14 19.24 -15.90
N ARG A 34 -0.57 18.03 -15.93
CA ARG A 34 -0.93 17.02 -16.92
C ARG A 34 -2.19 16.26 -16.56
N LEU A 35 -2.38 15.94 -15.27
CA LEU A 35 -3.61 15.37 -14.74
C LEU A 35 -4.79 16.33 -14.88
N HIS A 36 -4.58 17.62 -14.59
CA HIS A 36 -5.57 18.68 -14.83
C HIS A 36 -6.06 18.69 -16.29
N ARG A 37 -5.14 18.55 -17.26
CA ARG A 37 -5.49 18.44 -18.69
C ARG A 37 -6.22 17.14 -19.05
N LEU A 38 -5.91 16.03 -18.39
CA LEU A 38 -6.60 14.75 -18.59
C LEU A 38 -8.02 14.75 -17.98
N ALA A 39 -8.19 15.41 -16.84
CA ALA A 39 -9.48 15.63 -16.18
C ALA A 39 -10.40 16.49 -17.04
N LEU A 40 -9.90 17.63 -17.54
CA LEU A 40 -10.63 18.52 -18.44
C LEU A 40 -11.05 17.84 -19.76
N ARG A 41 -10.27 16.87 -20.25
CA ARG A 41 -10.58 16.14 -21.49
C ARG A 41 -11.62 15.03 -21.31
N ARG A 42 -11.88 14.56 -20.08
CA ARG A 42 -12.83 13.46 -19.85
C ARG A 42 -14.28 13.90 -19.74
N GLY A 43 -14.55 15.21 -19.78
CA GLY A 43 -15.90 15.76 -19.60
C GLY A 43 -16.38 15.59 -18.16
N LEU A 44 -17.03 16.63 -17.62
CA LEU A 44 -17.65 16.54 -16.30
C LEU A 44 -18.83 15.55 -16.38
N PRO A 45 -18.93 14.56 -15.47
CA PRO A 45 -20.13 13.75 -15.36
C PRO A 45 -21.36 14.63 -15.15
N THR A 46 -22.48 14.26 -15.77
CA THR A 46 -23.80 14.89 -15.55
C THR A 46 -24.14 14.89 -14.07
N ALA A 47 -24.62 16.04 -13.57
CA ALA A 47 -25.19 16.29 -12.23
C ALA A 47 -24.67 15.36 -11.12
N CYS A 48 -23.48 15.62 -10.61
CA CYS A 48 -23.01 14.93 -9.41
C CYS A 48 -23.85 15.33 -8.18
N SER A 49 -24.15 14.35 -7.34
CA SER A 49 -24.84 14.58 -6.07
C SER A 49 -24.10 15.61 -5.21
N THR A 50 -24.84 16.51 -4.56
CA THR A 50 -24.29 17.46 -3.58
C THR A 50 -23.89 16.78 -2.27
N THR A 51 -24.34 15.53 -2.05
CA THR A 51 -23.90 14.71 -0.92
C THR A 51 -22.40 14.45 -1.03
N PRO A 52 -21.60 14.71 0.01
CA PRO A 52 -20.17 14.41 -0.03
C PRO A 52 -19.89 12.92 -0.25
N GLY A 53 -18.97 12.61 -1.17
CA GLY A 53 -18.37 11.28 -1.26
C GLY A 53 -17.37 11.04 -0.13
N THR A 54 -16.93 9.79 0.05
CA THR A 54 -15.92 9.44 1.06
C THR A 54 -14.71 8.78 0.42
N ALA A 55 -13.52 9.29 0.72
CA ALA A 55 -12.24 8.71 0.30
C ALA A 55 -11.51 8.16 1.53
N VAL A 56 -11.53 6.84 1.69
CA VAL A 56 -10.86 6.12 2.78
C VAL A 56 -9.48 5.68 2.32
N ILE A 57 -8.43 6.25 2.90
CA ILE A 57 -7.03 5.94 2.61
C ILE A 57 -6.44 5.17 3.78
N GLN A 58 -6.18 3.90 3.58
CA GLN A 58 -5.50 3.04 4.54
C GLN A 58 -3.98 3.21 4.43
N LEU A 59 -3.33 3.56 5.54
CA LEU A 59 -1.88 3.49 5.72
C LEU A 59 -1.55 2.16 6.40
N ASP A 60 -1.21 1.16 5.60
CA ASP A 60 -0.94 -0.20 6.05
C ASP A 60 0.16 -0.23 7.13
N GLY A 61 -0.14 -0.84 8.27
CA GLY A 61 0.81 -1.03 9.37
C GLY A 61 1.25 0.22 10.14
N VAL A 62 0.72 1.41 9.80
CA VAL A 62 1.07 2.68 10.49
C VAL A 62 0.28 2.83 11.80
N GLY A 63 0.82 2.29 12.89
CA GLY A 63 0.23 2.43 14.21
C GLY A 63 0.12 3.89 14.70
N HIS A 64 -0.85 4.15 15.59
CA HIS A 64 -1.14 5.48 16.15
C HIS A 64 0.10 6.23 16.63
N ASP A 65 0.92 5.60 17.48
CA ASP A 65 2.11 6.25 18.04
C ASP A 65 3.18 6.54 16.98
N VAL A 66 3.27 5.71 15.95
CA VAL A 66 4.18 5.96 14.81
C VAL A 66 3.73 7.20 14.05
N LEU A 67 2.43 7.33 13.78
CA LEU A 67 1.89 8.50 13.07
C LEU A 67 2.13 9.78 13.88
N ARG A 68 1.82 9.76 15.18
CA ARG A 68 2.07 10.88 16.09
C ARG A 68 3.55 11.25 16.14
N ASP A 69 4.44 10.28 16.36
CA ASP A 69 5.89 10.49 16.35
C ASP A 69 6.37 11.07 15.00
N ALA A 70 5.75 10.69 13.88
CA ALA A 70 6.10 11.18 12.56
C ALA A 70 5.66 12.63 12.33
N VAL A 71 4.47 13.00 12.81
CA VAL A 71 3.96 14.38 12.82
C VAL A 71 4.85 15.26 13.67
N ASP A 72 5.15 14.84 14.91
CA ASP A 72 6.00 15.58 15.86
C ASP A 72 7.40 15.84 15.30
N ARG A 73 7.90 14.93 14.46
CA ARG A 73 9.21 15.04 13.79
C ARG A 73 9.18 15.81 12.46
N GLY A 74 8.03 16.38 12.08
CA GLY A 74 7.85 17.11 10.83
C GLY A 74 8.00 16.24 9.58
N LEU A 75 7.76 14.92 9.68
CA LEU A 75 7.85 14.01 8.54
C LEU A 75 6.58 14.02 7.68
N MET A 76 5.45 14.41 8.26
CA MET A 76 4.13 14.37 7.62
C MET A 76 3.45 15.74 7.71
N PRO A 77 3.93 16.76 6.97
CA PRO A 77 3.41 18.12 7.05
C PRO A 77 1.92 18.25 6.65
N THR A 78 1.42 17.41 5.74
CA THR A 78 0.00 17.40 5.36
C THR A 78 -0.87 16.94 6.52
N VAL A 79 -0.50 15.81 7.13
CA VAL A 79 -1.20 15.30 8.33
C VAL A 79 -1.06 16.28 9.50
N ALA A 80 0.12 16.89 9.69
CA ALA A 80 0.33 17.91 10.73
C ALA A 80 -0.63 19.10 10.55
N ARG A 81 -0.81 19.57 9.31
CA ARG A 81 -1.77 20.64 9.00
C ARG A 81 -3.21 20.21 9.28
N TRP A 82 -3.60 19.01 8.87
CA TRP A 82 -4.95 18.48 9.13
C TRP A 82 -5.28 18.41 10.63
N LEU A 83 -4.28 18.11 11.45
CA LEU A 83 -4.41 18.02 12.91
C LEU A 83 -4.19 19.37 13.62
N GLY A 84 -3.82 20.45 12.91
CA GLY A 84 -3.47 21.72 13.52
C GLY A 84 -2.17 21.70 14.34
N ALA A 85 -1.29 20.73 14.11
CA ALA A 85 -0.02 20.54 14.80
C ALA A 85 1.17 21.24 14.09
N GLY A 86 0.89 22.21 13.21
CA GLY A 86 1.90 22.92 12.43
C GLY A 86 2.62 24.01 13.25
N PRO A 87 3.83 24.44 12.83
CA PRO A 87 4.57 25.50 13.50
C PRO A 87 4.01 26.91 13.26
N ASP A 88 3.03 27.06 12.36
CA ASP A 88 2.43 28.34 12.00
C ASP A 88 1.17 28.59 12.83
N PRO A 89 1.20 29.52 13.82
CA PRO A 89 0.04 29.87 14.64
C PRO A 89 -1.06 30.62 13.86
N ALA A 90 -0.81 31.05 12.62
CA ALA A 90 -1.81 31.64 11.73
C ALA A 90 -2.43 30.62 10.76
N ALA A 91 -2.11 29.33 10.89
CA ALA A 91 -2.65 28.28 10.04
C ALA A 91 -4.18 28.14 10.18
N ALA A 92 -4.82 27.68 9.10
CA ALA A 92 -6.23 27.35 9.08
C ALA A 92 -6.62 26.37 10.22
N PRO A 93 -7.88 26.43 10.72
CA PRO A 93 -8.32 25.54 11.79
C PRO A 93 -8.14 24.06 11.40
N PRO A 94 -7.93 23.17 12.40
CA PRO A 94 -7.77 21.75 12.14
C PRO A 94 -9.03 21.19 11.45
N THR A 95 -8.81 20.41 10.40
CA THR A 95 -9.89 19.80 9.60
C THR A 95 -10.16 18.35 9.98
N HIS A 96 -9.22 17.70 10.67
CA HIS A 96 -9.29 16.29 11.07
C HIS A 96 -8.98 16.13 12.56
N ARG A 97 -9.40 14.98 13.09
CA ARG A 97 -9.03 14.50 14.43
C ARG A 97 -8.31 13.16 14.30
N LEU A 98 -7.38 12.89 15.21
CA LEU A 98 -6.68 11.61 15.30
C LEU A 98 -7.28 10.80 16.45
N ASP A 99 -8.04 9.76 16.12
CA ASP A 99 -8.64 8.85 17.09
C ASP A 99 -7.89 7.51 17.11
N PRO A 100 -7.39 7.03 18.26
CA PRO A 100 -6.84 5.69 18.37
C PRO A 100 -7.97 4.66 18.34
N TRP A 101 -7.73 3.53 17.67
CA TRP A 101 -8.62 2.38 17.72
C TRP A 101 -7.82 1.10 17.95
N ARG A 102 -8.48 0.11 18.55
CA ARG A 102 -7.89 -1.20 18.84
C ARG A 102 -8.41 -2.20 17.84
N THR A 103 -7.48 -2.86 17.14
CA THR A 103 -7.81 -4.01 16.31
C THR A 103 -8.24 -5.17 17.20
N ASP A 104 -8.93 -6.11 16.59
CA ASP A 104 -9.18 -7.42 17.20
C ASP A 104 -7.84 -8.19 17.38
N TRP A 105 -7.91 -9.36 18.02
CA TRP A 105 -6.74 -10.22 18.28
C TRP A 105 -5.94 -10.53 17.02
N SER A 106 -6.64 -10.71 15.89
CA SER A 106 -6.01 -10.85 14.58
C SER A 106 -5.68 -9.47 13.99
N SER A 107 -4.61 -8.84 14.48
CA SER A 107 -4.14 -7.53 14.03
C SER A 107 -3.39 -7.61 12.68
N GLN A 108 -4.12 -7.90 11.61
CA GLN A 108 -3.56 -8.18 10.28
C GLN A 108 -4.50 -7.73 9.16
N THR A 109 -3.93 -7.32 8.03
CA THR A 109 -4.64 -6.72 6.88
C THR A 109 -5.88 -7.50 6.44
N GLY A 110 -5.79 -8.83 6.37
CA GLY A 110 -6.90 -9.68 5.93
C GLY A 110 -8.13 -9.62 6.84
N ALA A 111 -7.93 -9.69 8.15
CA ALA A 111 -9.04 -9.60 9.11
C ALA A 111 -9.59 -8.17 9.18
N SER A 112 -8.71 -7.18 9.26
CA SER A 112 -9.09 -5.77 9.38
C SER A 112 -9.84 -5.27 8.13
N GLN A 113 -9.33 -5.51 6.92
CA GLN A 113 -10.00 -5.07 5.70
C GLN A 113 -11.35 -5.77 5.50
N LEU A 114 -11.48 -7.05 5.85
CA LEU A 114 -12.76 -7.75 5.76
C LEU A 114 -13.79 -7.14 6.72
N ALA A 115 -13.39 -6.81 7.96
CA ALA A 115 -14.24 -6.12 8.91
C ALA A 115 -14.67 -4.73 8.42
N ILE A 116 -13.73 -3.94 7.90
CA ILE A 116 -14.02 -2.56 7.45
C ILE A 116 -14.93 -2.58 6.21
N LEU A 117 -14.63 -3.43 5.23
CA LEU A 117 -15.32 -3.44 3.94
C LEU A 117 -16.61 -4.25 3.94
N HIS A 118 -16.74 -5.25 4.80
CA HIS A 118 -17.89 -6.17 4.82
C HIS A 118 -18.57 -6.27 6.18
N GLY A 119 -18.16 -5.49 7.19
CA GLY A 119 -18.80 -5.47 8.51
C GLY A 119 -18.54 -6.70 9.39
N THR A 120 -17.65 -7.61 8.97
CA THR A 120 -17.32 -8.82 9.75
C THR A 120 -15.93 -9.35 9.42
N ASN A 121 -15.20 -9.80 10.44
CA ASN A 121 -13.97 -10.61 10.33
C ASN A 121 -14.17 -12.01 10.95
N HIS A 122 -15.42 -12.45 11.12
CA HIS A 122 -15.74 -13.73 11.74
C HIS A 122 -14.99 -14.89 11.10
N ASP A 123 -14.43 -15.75 11.95
CA ASP A 123 -13.70 -16.96 11.56
C ASP A 123 -12.47 -16.68 10.66
N VAL A 124 -11.81 -15.54 10.90
CA VAL A 124 -10.51 -15.19 10.32
C VAL A 124 -9.46 -15.10 11.44
N PRO A 125 -8.89 -16.24 11.88
CA PRO A 125 -8.02 -16.27 13.06
C PRO A 125 -6.63 -15.69 12.80
N ALA A 126 -6.11 -15.79 11.58
CA ALA A 126 -4.75 -15.39 11.22
C ALA A 126 -4.62 -15.08 9.72
N PHE A 127 -3.47 -14.56 9.29
CA PHE A 127 -3.20 -14.30 7.88
C PHE A 127 -3.12 -15.58 7.05
N ARG A 128 -2.68 -16.65 7.70
CA ARG A 128 -2.60 -18.00 7.16
C ARG A 128 -3.01 -18.99 8.24
N TRP A 129 -3.96 -19.86 7.91
CA TRP A 129 -4.42 -20.91 8.82
C TRP A 129 -4.79 -22.18 8.05
N TYR A 130 -4.92 -23.28 8.79
CA TYR A 130 -5.42 -24.54 8.26
C TYR A 130 -6.89 -24.69 8.63
N GLU A 131 -7.72 -24.86 7.62
CA GLU A 131 -9.15 -25.10 7.78
C GLU A 131 -9.41 -26.61 7.85
N LYS A 132 -9.92 -27.08 9.00
CA LYS A 132 -10.08 -28.52 9.26
C LYS A 132 -11.19 -29.14 8.40
N ASP A 133 -12.25 -28.39 8.16
CA ASP A 133 -13.44 -28.89 7.46
C ASP A 133 -13.15 -29.17 5.97
N THR A 134 -12.32 -28.32 5.34
CA THR A 134 -11.92 -28.46 3.93
C THR A 134 -10.56 -29.16 3.77
N GLY A 135 -9.77 -29.23 4.84
CA GLY A 135 -8.40 -29.72 4.80
C GLY A 135 -7.45 -28.79 4.04
N GLU A 136 -7.83 -27.52 3.80
CA GLU A 136 -7.06 -26.56 3.02
C GLU A 136 -6.30 -25.55 3.89
N VAL A 137 -5.21 -25.01 3.33
CA VAL A 137 -4.49 -23.88 3.92
C VAL A 137 -5.03 -22.59 3.31
N MET A 138 -5.74 -21.83 4.14
CA MET A 138 -6.24 -20.50 3.81
C MET A 138 -5.12 -19.47 3.95
N VAL A 139 -5.04 -18.54 2.99
CA VAL A 139 -4.09 -17.41 3.03
C VAL A 139 -4.78 -16.16 2.51
N CYS A 140 -4.84 -15.09 3.30
CA CYS A 140 -5.61 -13.89 2.96
C CYS A 140 -5.18 -13.26 1.62
N ASN A 141 -3.89 -13.31 1.29
CA ASN A 141 -3.37 -12.80 0.02
C ASN A 141 -3.37 -13.82 -1.14
N ARG A 142 -4.10 -14.93 -1.01
CA ARG A 142 -4.36 -15.85 -2.13
C ARG A 142 -5.69 -15.49 -2.78
N PRO A 143 -5.75 -15.29 -4.12
CA PRO A 143 -6.99 -14.89 -4.79
C PRO A 143 -8.19 -15.80 -4.51
N SER A 144 -7.99 -17.13 -4.49
CA SER A 144 -9.07 -18.09 -4.20
C SER A 144 -9.60 -17.96 -2.77
N SER A 145 -8.70 -17.87 -1.79
CA SER A 145 -9.07 -17.67 -0.38
C SER A 145 -9.75 -16.32 -0.18
N ALA A 146 -9.26 -15.24 -0.82
CA ALA A 146 -9.86 -13.93 -0.70
C ALA A 146 -11.30 -13.89 -1.26
N VAL A 147 -11.57 -14.58 -2.37
CA VAL A 147 -12.93 -14.73 -2.93
C VAL A 147 -13.83 -15.49 -1.96
N GLU A 148 -13.34 -16.57 -1.36
CA GLU A 148 -14.11 -17.37 -0.41
C GLU A 148 -14.41 -16.58 0.88
N LEU A 149 -13.42 -15.86 1.43
CA LEU A 149 -13.61 -15.00 2.59
C LEU A 149 -14.63 -13.90 2.34
N GLN A 150 -14.56 -13.26 1.17
CA GLN A 150 -15.56 -12.27 0.78
C GLN A 150 -16.95 -12.88 0.65
N ARG A 151 -17.08 -14.07 0.05
CA ARG A 151 -18.36 -14.79 -0.04
C ARG A 151 -18.96 -15.09 1.33
N ARG A 152 -18.14 -15.58 2.28
CA ARG A 152 -18.55 -15.85 3.67
C ARG A 152 -19.00 -14.58 4.39
N ALA A 153 -18.26 -13.48 4.22
CA ALA A 153 -18.60 -12.20 4.84
C ALA A 153 -19.93 -11.63 4.32
N VAL A 154 -20.16 -11.68 3.01
CA VAL A 154 -21.44 -11.26 2.39
C VAL A 154 -22.59 -12.14 2.85
N ALA A 155 -22.41 -13.47 2.88
CA ALA A 155 -23.44 -14.39 3.35
C ALA A 155 -23.82 -14.15 4.82
N ARG A 156 -22.85 -13.75 5.64
CA ARG A 156 -23.07 -13.49 7.07
C ARG A 156 -23.75 -12.15 7.34
N THR A 157 -23.35 -11.09 6.64
CA THR A 157 -23.85 -9.73 6.89
C THR A 157 -25.09 -9.39 6.07
N GLY A 158 -25.36 -10.13 5.00
CA GLY A 158 -26.50 -9.90 4.12
C GLY A 158 -26.32 -8.71 3.16
N HIS A 159 -25.13 -8.10 3.07
CA HIS A 159 -24.85 -7.02 2.14
C HIS A 159 -23.56 -7.26 1.34
N ALA A 160 -23.48 -6.70 0.13
CA ALA A 160 -22.37 -6.90 -0.79
C ALA A 160 -21.05 -6.25 -0.33
N GLY A 161 -21.12 -5.21 0.51
CA GLY A 161 -19.98 -4.52 1.12
C GLY A 161 -20.12 -3.00 1.06
N LEU A 162 -19.19 -2.28 1.70
CA LEU A 162 -19.17 -0.82 1.83
C LEU A 162 -19.16 -0.09 0.47
N LEU A 163 -18.61 -0.72 -0.57
CA LEU A 163 -18.34 -0.14 -1.88
C LEU A 163 -19.30 -0.66 -2.95
N ALA A 164 -20.41 -1.29 -2.56
CA ALA A 164 -21.38 -1.87 -3.48
C ALA A 164 -22.06 -0.82 -4.37
N ASP A 165 -22.37 0.36 -3.82
CA ASP A 165 -23.14 1.40 -4.48
C ASP A 165 -22.23 2.48 -5.08
N ASP A 166 -21.72 2.25 -6.30
CA ASP A 166 -20.80 3.17 -7.01
C ASP A 166 -19.45 3.40 -6.29
N GLY A 167 -18.99 2.38 -5.56
CA GLY A 167 -17.70 2.42 -4.89
C GLY A 167 -16.52 1.91 -5.74
N ALA A 168 -15.31 2.30 -5.36
CA ALA A 168 -14.06 1.83 -5.95
C ALA A 168 -13.10 1.27 -4.90
N SER A 169 -12.54 0.08 -5.18
CA SER A 169 -11.54 -0.59 -4.34
C SER A 169 -10.19 -0.63 -5.07
N ARG A 170 -9.14 -0.08 -4.46
CA ARG A 170 -7.79 0.07 -5.05
C ARG A 170 -6.69 -0.46 -4.13
N GLY A 171 -5.92 -1.44 -4.59
CA GLY A 171 -4.78 -2.01 -3.83
C GLY A 171 -5.17 -2.92 -2.67
N ASN A 172 -6.46 -3.22 -2.48
CA ASN A 172 -6.96 -3.99 -1.34
C ASN A 172 -6.97 -5.50 -1.60
N LEU A 173 -7.08 -6.28 -0.52
CA LEU A 173 -7.32 -7.72 -0.61
C LEU A 173 -8.73 -8.02 -1.10
N PHE A 174 -9.74 -7.26 -0.63
CA PHE A 174 -11.15 -7.48 -0.93
C PHE A 174 -11.74 -6.36 -1.78
N SER A 175 -12.77 -6.67 -2.57
CA SER A 175 -13.41 -5.65 -3.42
C SER A 175 -14.35 -4.75 -2.65
N GLY A 176 -14.79 -5.15 -1.44
CA GLY A 176 -15.79 -4.40 -0.67
C GLY A 176 -17.14 -4.28 -1.39
N GLY A 177 -17.42 -5.12 -2.37
CA GLY A 177 -18.62 -5.02 -3.21
C GLY A 177 -18.45 -4.15 -4.48
N ALA A 178 -17.31 -3.48 -4.67
CA ALA A 178 -17.08 -2.60 -5.81
C ALA A 178 -17.16 -3.31 -7.17
N GLY A 179 -17.93 -2.74 -8.11
CA GLY A 179 -18.01 -3.21 -9.50
C GLY A 179 -16.74 -2.93 -10.30
N GLU A 180 -16.05 -1.83 -10.01
CA GLU A 180 -14.71 -1.53 -10.51
C GLU A 180 -13.66 -1.73 -9.43
N SER A 181 -12.73 -2.64 -9.69
CA SER A 181 -11.63 -2.97 -8.79
C SER A 181 -10.35 -2.95 -9.61
N ALA A 182 -9.39 -2.06 -9.31
CA ALA A 182 -8.06 -2.13 -9.93
C ALA A 182 -7.08 -2.52 -8.83
N LEU A 183 -6.17 -3.44 -9.15
CA LEU A 183 -5.19 -3.98 -8.20
C LEU A 183 -5.79 -4.73 -7.02
N VAL A 184 -7.08 -5.10 -7.07
CA VAL A 184 -7.69 -5.93 -6.03
C VAL A 184 -7.41 -7.40 -6.31
N LEU A 185 -6.91 -8.10 -5.30
CA LEU A 185 -6.50 -9.48 -5.43
C LEU A 185 -7.66 -10.44 -5.79
N THR A 186 -8.86 -10.24 -5.24
CA THR A 186 -10.06 -11.10 -5.49
C THR A 186 -10.50 -11.14 -6.95
N VAL A 187 -10.33 -10.06 -7.70
CA VAL A 187 -10.73 -9.98 -9.11
C VAL A 187 -9.79 -10.79 -10.00
N SER A 188 -8.55 -11.04 -9.56
CA SER A 188 -7.57 -11.85 -10.29
C SER A 188 -8.00 -13.33 -10.46
N ALA A 189 -8.95 -13.81 -9.64
CA ALA A 189 -9.48 -15.17 -9.69
C ALA A 189 -10.72 -15.34 -10.60
N ARG A 190 -11.48 -14.27 -10.89
CA ARG A 190 -12.69 -14.35 -11.73
C ARG A 190 -12.32 -14.28 -13.22
N ARG A 191 -11.98 -15.43 -13.81
CA ARG A 191 -11.90 -15.60 -15.28
C ARG A 191 -13.32 -15.82 -15.85
N GLY A 192 -14.12 -14.76 -15.92
CA GLY A 192 -15.41 -14.74 -16.63
C GLY A 192 -15.41 -13.69 -17.76
N PRO A 193 -16.15 -13.91 -18.86
CA PRO A 193 -16.28 -12.92 -19.94
C PRO A 193 -17.12 -11.74 -19.45
N GLY A 194 -16.48 -10.71 -18.90
CA GLY A 194 -17.13 -9.47 -18.46
C GLY A 194 -16.36 -8.66 -17.42
N THR A 195 -15.46 -9.27 -16.65
CA THR A 195 -14.71 -8.59 -15.58
C THR A 195 -13.27 -8.32 -15.99
N ARG A 196 -13.04 -7.40 -16.92
CA ARG A 196 -11.67 -6.93 -17.25
C ARG A 196 -11.37 -5.61 -16.57
N SER A 197 -10.79 -5.65 -15.39
CA SER A 197 -10.02 -4.50 -14.87
C SER A 197 -8.52 -4.76 -15.02
N ARG A 198 -8.07 -4.86 -16.27
CA ARG A 198 -6.66 -4.61 -16.67
C ARG A 198 -6.42 -3.12 -16.99
N ALA A 199 -7.46 -2.30 -16.89
CA ALA A 199 -7.46 -0.90 -17.28
C ALA A 199 -6.53 -0.03 -16.42
N GLY A 200 -6.38 -0.31 -15.12
CA GLY A 200 -5.53 0.49 -14.23
C GLY A 200 -4.04 0.45 -14.62
N TYR A 201 -3.48 -0.75 -14.85
CA TYR A 201 -2.10 -0.91 -15.33
C TYR A 201 -1.93 -0.37 -16.74
N PHE A 202 -2.82 -0.73 -17.68
CA PHE A 202 -2.67 -0.34 -19.08
C PHE A 202 -2.80 1.18 -19.25
N ALA A 203 -3.80 1.83 -18.65
CA ALA A 203 -3.97 3.28 -18.76
C ALA A 203 -2.83 4.09 -18.11
N TYR A 204 -2.25 3.60 -17.02
CA TYR A 204 -1.10 4.25 -16.35
C TYR A 204 0.20 4.11 -17.17
N PHE A 205 0.48 2.92 -17.73
CA PHE A 205 1.68 2.65 -18.52
C PHE A 205 1.56 3.01 -20.01
N CYS A 206 0.37 3.32 -20.51
CA CYS A 206 0.18 3.94 -21.84
C CYS A 206 0.83 5.31 -21.94
N ASP A 207 1.15 5.91 -20.80
CA ASP A 207 1.90 7.15 -20.69
C ASP A 207 3.41 6.85 -20.55
N PRO A 208 4.23 7.08 -21.61
CA PRO A 208 5.65 6.73 -21.60
C PRO A 208 6.44 7.43 -20.48
N ALA A 209 6.00 8.62 -20.07
CA ALA A 209 6.64 9.36 -19.00
C ALA A 209 6.41 8.71 -17.63
N ASN A 210 5.22 8.15 -17.39
CA ASN A 210 4.94 7.40 -16.16
C ASN A 210 5.69 6.07 -16.14
N ALA A 211 5.78 5.39 -17.29
CA ALA A 211 6.54 4.14 -17.42
C ALA A 211 8.04 4.34 -17.12
N VAL A 212 8.67 5.34 -17.73
CA VAL A 212 10.09 5.67 -17.53
C VAL A 212 10.36 6.18 -16.11
N ARG A 213 9.49 7.04 -15.56
CA ARG A 213 9.57 7.53 -14.17
C ARG A 213 9.48 6.37 -13.17
N THR A 214 8.54 5.46 -13.39
CA THR A 214 8.32 4.29 -12.55
C THR A 214 9.53 3.36 -12.60
N ALA A 215 10.06 3.08 -13.80
CA ALA A 215 11.25 2.26 -13.99
C ALA A 215 12.51 2.87 -13.32
N LEU A 216 12.74 4.18 -13.48
CA LEU A 216 13.88 4.86 -12.85
C LEU A 216 13.73 4.95 -11.34
N SER A 217 12.52 5.22 -10.84
CA SER A 217 12.24 5.26 -9.41
C SER A 217 12.36 3.87 -8.78
N PHE A 218 11.97 2.82 -9.50
CA PHE A 218 12.16 1.42 -9.13
C PHE A 218 13.66 1.08 -9.02
N VAL A 219 14.45 1.40 -10.05
CA VAL A 219 15.92 1.19 -10.03
C VAL A 219 16.58 1.98 -8.90
N ALA A 220 16.17 3.23 -8.70
CA ALA A 220 16.69 4.08 -7.63
C ALA A 220 16.33 3.52 -6.25
N GLU A 221 15.13 2.95 -6.06
CA GLU A 221 14.74 2.35 -4.79
C GLU A 221 15.44 1.01 -4.56
N ALA A 222 15.60 0.18 -5.58
CA ALA A 222 16.41 -1.04 -5.51
C ALA A 222 17.86 -0.71 -5.12
N GLY A 223 18.47 0.31 -5.74
CA GLY A 223 19.80 0.80 -5.35
C GLY A 223 19.85 1.36 -3.92
N ARG A 224 18.82 2.10 -3.50
CA ARG A 224 18.71 2.60 -2.12
C ARG A 224 18.58 1.48 -1.09
N GLU A 225 17.82 0.42 -1.38
CA GLU A 225 17.70 -0.75 -0.50
C GLU A 225 19.04 -1.46 -0.35
N ILE A 226 19.77 -1.67 -1.45
CA ILE A 226 21.12 -2.26 -1.40
C ILE A 226 22.04 -1.41 -0.51
N GLY A 227 22.07 -0.10 -0.71
CA GLY A 227 22.86 0.81 0.13
C GLY A 227 22.42 0.82 1.60
N GLN A 228 21.12 0.73 1.87
CA GLN A 228 20.56 0.66 3.23
C GLN A 228 20.92 -0.66 3.93
N SER A 229 20.79 -1.79 3.22
CA SER A 229 21.16 -3.13 3.70
C SER A 229 22.65 -3.21 4.03
N VAL A 230 23.51 -2.65 3.16
CA VAL A 230 24.96 -2.53 3.42
C VAL A 230 25.24 -1.63 4.62
N ARG A 231 24.60 -0.47 4.72
CA ARG A 231 24.82 0.44 5.87
C ARG A 231 24.33 -0.15 7.19
N ALA A 232 23.18 -0.84 7.20
CA ALA A 232 22.68 -1.56 8.37
C ALA A 232 23.63 -2.70 8.77
N ARG A 233 24.28 -3.36 7.78
CA ARG A 233 25.38 -4.30 8.01
C ARG A 233 26.55 -3.67 8.72
N LEU A 234 27.07 -2.58 8.17
CA LEU A 234 28.21 -1.86 8.73
C LEU A 234 27.93 -1.31 10.13
N ARG A 235 26.70 -0.83 10.40
CA ARG A 235 26.30 -0.25 11.69
C ARG A 235 25.81 -1.26 12.73
N LYS A 236 25.86 -2.56 12.46
CA LYS A 236 25.45 -3.64 13.39
C LYS A 236 24.05 -3.46 14.02
N GLN A 237 23.13 -2.76 13.35
CA GLN A 237 21.78 -2.50 13.85
C GLN A 237 20.99 -3.82 13.98
N ARG A 238 20.22 -3.99 15.07
CA ARG A 238 19.33 -5.14 15.33
C ARG A 238 17.92 -4.62 15.67
N PRO A 239 16.83 -5.36 15.38
CA PRO A 239 16.73 -6.70 14.76
C PRO A 239 17.13 -6.71 13.28
N ARG A 240 17.48 -7.89 12.74
CA ARG A 240 17.90 -8.04 11.33
C ARG A 240 17.10 -9.14 10.64
N VAL A 241 16.10 -8.74 9.87
CA VAL A 241 15.45 -9.65 8.91
C VAL A 241 16.31 -9.70 7.65
N SER A 242 16.42 -10.88 7.01
CA SER A 242 17.17 -11.02 5.76
C SER A 242 16.55 -10.11 4.69
N ARG A 243 17.36 -9.26 4.08
CA ARG A 243 16.97 -8.35 2.99
C ARG A 243 17.54 -8.77 1.62
N GLY A 244 17.87 -10.05 1.47
CA GLY A 244 18.45 -10.61 0.25
C GLY A 244 17.40 -11.17 -0.72
N GLY A 245 17.82 -11.55 -1.92
CA GLY A 245 16.96 -12.18 -2.93
C GLY A 245 16.07 -11.18 -3.67
N LEU A 246 14.80 -11.51 -3.86
CA LEU A 246 13.81 -10.67 -4.57
C LEU A 246 13.35 -9.43 -3.78
N TYR A 247 13.68 -9.35 -2.49
CA TYR A 247 13.16 -8.30 -1.59
C TYR A 247 13.39 -6.86 -2.10
N PRO A 248 14.57 -6.47 -2.62
CA PRO A 248 14.75 -5.12 -3.16
C PRO A 248 13.83 -4.81 -4.35
N LEU A 249 13.42 -5.83 -5.11
CA LEU A 249 12.48 -5.69 -6.23
C LEU A 249 11.04 -5.58 -5.74
N ILE A 250 10.65 -6.38 -4.73
CA ILE A 250 9.31 -6.30 -4.10
C ILE A 250 9.14 -4.94 -3.42
N ARG A 251 10.15 -4.51 -2.66
CA ARG A 251 10.17 -3.19 -2.01
C ARG A 251 10.09 -2.05 -3.02
N ALA A 252 10.87 -2.12 -4.09
CA ALA A 252 10.82 -1.12 -5.15
C ALA A 252 9.46 -1.12 -5.87
N PHE A 253 8.82 -2.28 -6.00
CA PHE A 253 7.48 -2.39 -6.57
C PHE A 253 6.43 -1.74 -5.67
N ALA A 254 6.34 -2.12 -4.39
CA ALA A 254 5.30 -1.63 -3.50
C ALA A 254 5.45 -0.13 -3.19
N THR A 255 6.69 0.34 -2.97
CA THR A 255 6.95 1.72 -2.54
C THR A 255 6.95 2.75 -3.67
N VAL A 256 6.96 2.30 -4.92
CA VAL A 256 7.01 3.18 -6.10
C VAL A 256 5.87 2.86 -7.05
N VAL A 257 5.86 1.65 -7.61
CA VAL A 257 4.92 1.30 -8.69
C VAL A 257 3.51 1.19 -8.17
N GLU A 258 3.31 0.39 -7.13
CA GLU A 258 1.98 0.13 -6.57
C GLU A 258 1.38 1.40 -5.98
N ARG A 259 2.12 2.11 -5.13
CA ARG A 259 1.67 3.38 -4.56
C ARG A 259 1.26 4.39 -5.64
N ASP A 260 2.09 4.61 -6.66
CA ASP A 260 1.80 5.64 -7.67
C ASP A 260 0.60 5.24 -8.53
N VAL A 261 0.44 3.96 -8.85
CA VAL A 261 -0.74 3.45 -9.59
C VAL A 261 -2.01 3.54 -8.74
N VAL A 262 -1.96 3.18 -7.45
CA VAL A 262 -3.10 3.29 -6.53
C VAL A 262 -3.52 4.75 -6.39
N VAL A 263 -2.58 5.66 -6.14
CA VAL A 263 -2.88 7.10 -6.02
C VAL A 263 -3.44 7.66 -7.32
N ALA A 264 -2.89 7.29 -8.48
CA ALA A 264 -3.44 7.68 -9.78
C ALA A 264 -4.86 7.17 -10.01
N ALA A 265 -5.15 5.93 -9.60
CA ALA A 265 -6.48 5.36 -9.68
C ALA A 265 -7.47 6.10 -8.76
N VAL A 266 -7.08 6.37 -7.50
CA VAL A 266 -7.88 7.16 -6.55
C VAL A 266 -8.20 8.54 -7.12
N MET A 267 -7.19 9.27 -7.63
CA MET A 267 -7.43 10.57 -8.25
C MET A 267 -8.42 10.49 -9.42
N GLY A 268 -8.32 9.44 -10.25
CA GLY A 268 -9.28 9.17 -11.31
C GLY A 268 -10.70 8.92 -10.79
N ASP A 269 -10.85 8.18 -9.70
CA ASP A 269 -12.14 7.89 -9.08
C ASP A 269 -12.79 9.13 -8.47
N LEU A 270 -11.99 9.99 -7.81
CA LEU A 270 -12.46 11.26 -7.27
C LEU A 270 -12.97 12.17 -8.40
N LEU A 271 -12.21 12.29 -9.47
CA LEU A 271 -12.59 13.09 -10.65
C LEU A 271 -13.78 12.50 -11.40
N ALA A 272 -14.00 11.18 -11.30
CA ALA A 272 -15.20 10.52 -11.83
C ALA A 272 -16.43 10.69 -10.91
N GLY A 273 -16.28 11.25 -9.71
CA GLY A 273 -17.40 11.51 -8.79
C GLY A 273 -17.93 10.30 -8.03
N ARG A 274 -17.14 9.21 -7.92
CA ARG A 274 -17.51 7.97 -7.21
C ARG A 274 -17.98 8.24 -5.78
N SER A 275 -19.02 7.54 -5.32
CA SER A 275 -19.59 7.75 -3.98
C SER A 275 -18.62 7.42 -2.84
N ALA A 276 -17.87 6.34 -2.99
CA ALA A 276 -16.94 5.84 -1.98
C ALA A 276 -15.68 5.27 -2.65
N VAL A 277 -14.50 5.65 -2.16
CA VAL A 277 -13.22 5.13 -2.63
C VAL A 277 -12.48 4.58 -1.42
N TYR A 278 -12.05 3.33 -1.49
CA TYR A 278 -11.17 2.73 -0.48
C TYR A 278 -9.84 2.34 -1.13
N ALA A 279 -8.75 2.85 -0.60
CA ALA A 279 -7.41 2.60 -1.12
C ALA A 279 -6.43 2.22 -0.03
N ASP A 280 -5.67 1.16 -0.27
CA ASP A 280 -4.62 0.70 0.62
C ASP A 280 -3.23 1.06 0.08
N LEU A 281 -2.43 1.69 0.95
CA LEU A 281 -1.07 2.10 0.66
C LEU A 281 -0.07 1.24 1.47
N VAL A 282 0.20 0.05 0.94
CA VAL A 282 1.02 -1.04 1.55
C VAL A 282 2.50 -0.69 1.81
N ALA A 283 2.97 0.44 1.29
CA ALA A 283 4.39 0.77 1.21
C ALA A 283 5.10 0.84 2.58
N TYR A 284 4.40 1.26 3.65
CA TYR A 284 5.00 1.38 4.98
C TYR A 284 5.21 0.02 5.62
N ASP A 285 4.16 -0.81 5.67
CA ASP A 285 4.16 -2.12 6.32
C ASP A 285 5.31 -3.01 5.82
N GLU A 286 5.47 -3.10 4.50
CA GLU A 286 6.52 -3.92 3.87
C GLU A 286 7.94 -3.49 4.26
N VAL A 287 8.19 -2.17 4.31
CA VAL A 287 9.50 -1.62 4.68
C VAL A 287 9.72 -1.77 6.18
N ALA A 288 8.70 -1.52 6.98
CA ALA A 288 8.74 -1.57 8.43
C ALA A 288 8.92 -3.01 8.94
N HIS A 289 8.39 -4.02 8.25
CA HIS A 289 8.64 -5.44 8.54
C HIS A 289 10.12 -5.84 8.45
N HIS A 290 10.89 -5.24 7.54
CA HIS A 290 12.30 -5.59 7.32
C HIS A 290 13.28 -4.62 7.98
N SER A 291 12.83 -3.40 8.24
CA SER A 291 13.66 -2.31 8.74
C SER A 291 13.34 -1.89 10.16
N GLY A 292 12.19 -2.27 10.68
CA GLY A 292 11.61 -1.80 11.92
C GLY A 292 10.74 -0.56 11.72
N PRO A 293 9.67 -0.40 12.53
CA PRO A 293 8.67 0.65 12.35
C PRO A 293 9.23 2.07 12.54
N ARG A 294 10.16 2.26 13.49
CA ARG A 294 10.79 3.58 13.73
C ARG A 294 12.09 3.81 12.96
N SER A 295 12.35 3.02 11.92
CA SER A 295 13.60 3.10 11.17
C SER A 295 13.69 4.35 10.29
N ARG A 296 14.92 4.73 9.89
CA ARG A 296 15.13 5.82 8.93
C ARG A 296 14.51 5.56 7.56
N ASP A 297 14.32 4.28 7.22
CA ASP A 297 13.77 3.87 5.94
C ASP A 297 12.25 3.95 5.97
N ALA A 298 11.61 3.47 7.04
CA ALA A 298 10.20 3.70 7.32
C ALA A 298 9.86 5.21 7.34
N ALA A 299 10.70 6.04 7.97
CA ALA A 299 10.53 7.51 7.97
C ALA A 299 10.56 8.15 6.56
N LYS A 300 11.28 7.57 5.59
CA LYS A 300 11.22 8.05 4.19
C LYS A 300 9.92 7.67 3.52
N VAL A 301 9.38 6.49 3.82
CA VAL A 301 8.08 6.05 3.31
C VAL A 301 6.96 6.92 3.86
N LEU A 302 6.98 7.25 5.15
CA LEU A 302 5.99 8.17 5.75
C LEU A 302 5.96 9.54 5.04
N ARG A 303 7.13 10.13 4.75
CA ARG A 303 7.20 11.36 3.92
C ARG A 303 6.58 11.20 2.53
N ARG A 304 6.73 10.02 1.93
CA ARG A 304 6.19 9.71 0.60
C ARG A 304 4.67 9.50 0.65
N LEU A 305 4.16 8.87 1.70
CA LEU A 305 2.73 8.71 1.95
C LEU A 305 2.08 10.07 2.21
N ASP A 306 2.70 10.95 3.01
CA ASP A 306 2.19 12.30 3.24
C ASP A 306 2.06 13.11 1.94
N ARG A 307 3.02 13.00 1.02
CA ARG A 307 2.90 13.62 -0.32
C ARG A 307 1.74 13.04 -1.13
N SER A 308 1.51 11.74 -1.04
CA SER A 308 0.36 11.10 -1.70
C SER A 308 -0.96 11.61 -1.13
N LEU A 309 -1.05 11.81 0.20
CA LEU A 309 -2.22 12.43 0.84
C LEU A 309 -2.43 13.86 0.35
N ALA A 310 -1.37 14.66 0.26
CA ALA A 310 -1.45 16.02 -0.29
C ALA A 310 -2.00 16.01 -1.72
N LEU A 311 -1.51 15.12 -2.58
CA LEU A 311 -2.00 15.03 -3.96
C LEU A 311 -3.49 14.66 -4.03
N ILE A 312 -3.94 13.72 -3.20
CA ILE A 312 -5.34 13.30 -3.13
C ILE A 312 -6.23 14.46 -2.67
N GLU A 313 -5.83 15.18 -1.62
CA GLU A 313 -6.52 16.38 -1.13
C GLU A 313 -6.65 17.46 -2.21
N ASN A 314 -5.55 17.80 -2.88
CA ASN A 314 -5.56 18.79 -3.97
C ASN A 314 -6.52 18.39 -5.09
N VAL A 315 -6.58 17.10 -5.46
CA VAL A 315 -7.51 16.62 -6.50
C VAL A 315 -8.96 16.61 -6.01
N ALA A 316 -9.20 16.30 -4.74
CA ALA A 316 -10.53 16.30 -4.15
C ALA A 316 -11.21 17.68 -4.23
N GLU A 317 -10.45 18.78 -4.14
CA GLU A 317 -10.96 20.15 -4.32
C GLU A 317 -11.51 20.43 -5.73
N HIS A 318 -11.05 19.67 -6.73
CA HIS A 318 -11.41 19.83 -8.14
C HIS A 318 -12.39 18.75 -8.61
N ALA A 319 -12.81 17.85 -7.73
CA ALA A 319 -13.74 16.80 -8.06
C ALA A 319 -15.15 17.36 -8.30
N PRO A 320 -15.98 16.69 -9.14
CA PRO A 320 -17.33 17.16 -9.45
C PRO A 320 -18.30 17.08 -8.24
N ARG A 321 -17.86 16.47 -7.13
CA ARG A 321 -18.57 16.44 -5.84
C ARG A 321 -17.59 16.69 -4.69
N PRO A 322 -18.04 17.21 -3.53
CA PRO A 322 -17.20 17.31 -2.36
C PRO A 322 -16.81 15.92 -1.84
N TYR A 323 -15.60 15.78 -1.29
CA TYR A 323 -15.14 14.55 -0.65
C TYR A 323 -14.73 14.77 0.80
N ARG A 324 -15.07 13.80 1.65
CA ARG A 324 -14.50 13.66 3.00
C ARG A 324 -13.38 12.63 2.94
N ILE A 325 -12.17 13.05 3.29
CA ILE A 325 -11.01 12.17 3.35
C ILE A 325 -10.95 11.55 4.75
N VAL A 326 -10.86 10.23 4.82
CA VAL A 326 -10.67 9.47 6.06
C VAL A 326 -9.35 8.73 5.91
N VAL A 327 -8.42 8.97 6.83
CA VAL A 327 -7.18 8.19 6.89
C VAL A 327 -7.26 7.24 8.06
N LEU A 328 -6.98 5.96 7.82
CA LEU A 328 -6.98 4.92 8.84
C LEU A 328 -5.76 4.04 8.71
N SER A 329 -5.53 3.22 9.73
CA SER A 329 -4.58 2.11 9.67
C SER A 329 -5.28 0.86 10.14
N ASP A 330 -5.05 -0.25 9.43
CA ASP A 330 -5.64 -1.56 9.68
C ASP A 330 -5.00 -2.29 10.86
N HIS A 331 -3.73 -2.02 11.15
CA HIS A 331 -3.02 -2.46 12.34
C HIS A 331 -1.76 -1.62 12.62
N GLY A 332 -1.18 -1.80 13.80
CA GLY A 332 0.14 -1.26 14.12
C GLY A 332 1.27 -2.25 13.82
N GLN A 333 2.49 -1.85 14.18
CA GLN A 333 3.64 -2.74 14.20
C GLN A 333 4.44 -2.57 15.50
N SER A 334 5.01 -3.67 15.98
CA SER A 334 5.92 -3.69 17.13
C SER A 334 7.30 -4.19 16.73
N PRO A 335 8.38 -3.61 17.28
CA PRO A 335 9.73 -4.12 17.03
C PRO A 335 9.90 -5.49 17.69
N GLY A 336 10.45 -6.45 16.95
CA GLY A 336 10.71 -7.79 17.47
C GLY A 336 11.71 -8.57 16.61
N GLU A 337 12.44 -9.48 17.24
CA GLU A 337 13.19 -10.50 16.51
C GLU A 337 12.24 -11.61 16.06
N THR A 338 12.48 -12.19 14.88
CA THR A 338 11.73 -13.37 14.45
C THR A 338 12.03 -14.54 15.41
N PHE A 339 11.09 -15.47 15.54
CA PHE A 339 11.26 -16.67 16.36
C PHE A 339 12.59 -17.38 16.02
N HIS A 340 12.86 -17.56 14.73
CA HIS A 340 14.10 -18.17 14.25
C HIS A 340 15.36 -17.37 14.63
N ALA A 341 15.33 -16.04 14.56
CA ALA A 341 16.48 -15.23 14.96
C ALA A 341 16.76 -15.32 16.46
N ARG A 342 15.71 -15.36 17.27
CA ARG A 342 15.79 -15.41 18.74
C ARG A 342 16.23 -16.78 19.26
N TYR A 343 15.66 -17.85 18.72
CA TYR A 343 15.85 -19.22 19.23
C TYR A 343 16.83 -20.04 18.39
N GLY A 344 17.08 -19.68 17.12
CA GLY A 344 17.98 -20.44 16.24
C GLY A 344 17.34 -21.68 15.60
N LEU A 345 16.04 -21.91 15.81
CA LEU A 345 15.24 -22.94 15.14
C LEU A 345 13.91 -22.35 14.65
N THR A 346 13.25 -23.01 13.70
CA THR A 346 11.91 -22.59 13.30
C THR A 346 10.87 -23.02 14.34
N LEU A 347 9.72 -22.34 14.38
CA LEU A 347 8.61 -22.76 15.24
C LEU A 347 8.13 -24.18 14.88
N GLY A 348 8.17 -24.53 13.58
CA GLY A 348 7.85 -25.88 13.11
C GLY A 348 8.81 -26.94 13.65
N ASP A 349 10.10 -26.64 13.71
CA ASP A 349 11.09 -27.56 14.32
C ASP A 349 10.78 -27.77 15.81
N LEU A 350 10.44 -26.71 16.54
CA LEU A 350 10.10 -26.82 17.97
C LEU A 350 8.88 -27.71 18.19
N VAL A 351 7.81 -27.50 17.40
CA VAL A 351 6.59 -28.32 17.49
C VAL A 351 6.89 -29.78 17.15
N ARG A 352 7.69 -30.04 16.10
CA ARG A 352 8.09 -31.41 15.73
C ARG A 352 8.88 -32.09 16.85
N ALA A 353 9.86 -31.39 17.44
CA ALA A 353 10.62 -31.91 18.57
C ALA A 353 9.71 -32.25 19.76
N GLY A 354 8.79 -31.35 20.12
CA GLY A 354 7.80 -31.58 21.19
C GLY A 354 6.85 -32.75 20.92
N CYS A 355 6.64 -33.11 19.66
CA CYS A 355 5.86 -34.28 19.25
C CYS A 355 6.71 -35.55 19.03
N GLY A 356 8.01 -35.54 19.34
CA GLY A 356 8.91 -36.68 19.12
C GLY A 356 9.19 -36.98 17.64
N LEU A 357 8.94 -36.02 16.74
CA LEU A 357 9.18 -36.16 15.31
C LEU A 357 10.63 -35.78 14.94
N PRO A 358 11.20 -36.35 13.87
CA PRO A 358 12.53 -35.98 13.40
C PRO A 358 12.61 -34.48 13.06
N VAL A 359 13.68 -33.84 13.55
CA VAL A 359 14.06 -32.46 13.27
C VAL A 359 15.42 -32.40 12.57
N PRO A 360 15.72 -31.33 11.81
CA PRO A 360 17.04 -31.17 11.20
C PRO A 360 18.14 -31.07 12.28
N ARG A 361 19.33 -31.66 12.04
CA ARG A 361 20.49 -31.60 12.96
C ARG A 361 20.86 -30.19 13.44
N ARG A 362 20.59 -29.17 12.63
CA ARG A 362 20.80 -27.75 12.99
C ARG A 362 19.88 -27.25 14.11
N ALA A 363 18.71 -27.88 14.28
CA ALA A 363 17.74 -27.57 15.33
C ALA A 363 18.00 -28.37 16.62
N GLU A 364 18.86 -29.39 16.59
CA GLU A 364 19.27 -30.18 17.78
C GLU A 364 20.33 -29.46 18.64
N ARG A 365 20.95 -28.40 18.11
CA ARG A 365 22.01 -27.62 18.79
C ARG A 365 21.69 -26.14 18.72
N THR A 366 20.63 -25.71 19.39
CA THR A 366 20.29 -24.29 19.45
C THR A 366 20.81 -23.66 20.74
N ARG A 367 20.89 -22.31 20.75
CA ARG A 367 21.31 -21.58 21.96
C ARG A 367 20.31 -21.70 23.10
N SER A 368 19.08 -22.09 22.81
CA SER A 368 17.98 -22.22 23.77
C SER A 368 17.85 -23.62 24.40
N GLY A 369 18.76 -24.55 24.09
CA GLY A 369 18.61 -25.97 24.38
C GLY A 369 18.05 -26.66 23.16
#